data_AF-K9DN11-F1
#
_entry.id   AF-K9DN11-F1
#
_cell.length_a   1.000
_cell.length_b   1.000
_cell.length_c   1.000
_cell.angle_alpha   90.00
_cell.angle_beta   90.00
_cell.angle_gamma   90.00
#
_symmetry.space_group_name_H-M   'P 1'
#
loop_
_entity.id
_entity.type
_entity.pdbx_description
1 polymer ?
#
loop_
_entity_poly.entity_id
_entity_poly.type
_entity_poly.pdbx_seq_one_letter_code
_entity_poly.pdbx_strand_id
1 'polypeptide(L)' 'MKIYRSLFAVYGRLVMLGIYTVDPDDKLKKQVPEPYVPYVLEWIANYEEKHQEKA' A
#
# COMPACT_ATOMS: atom_id res chain seq x y z
N MET A 1 2.91 7.73 17.64
CA MET A 1 3.32 7.88 16.23
C MET A 1 2.21 8.60 15.48
N LYS A 2 2.50 9.64 14.69
CA LYS A 2 1.49 10.34 13.87
C LYS A 2 1.34 9.60 12.54
N ILE A 3 0.10 9.38 12.11
CA ILE A 3 -0.22 8.78 10.79
C ILE A 3 -0.47 9.91 9.79
N TYR A 4 0.25 9.90 8.67
CA TYR A 4 0.09 10.88 7.60
C TYR A 4 -0.68 10.27 6.43
N ARG A 5 -1.89 10.78 6.15
CA ARG A 5 -2.76 10.29 5.06
C ARG A 5 -2.10 10.34 3.68
N SER A 6 -1.22 11.33 3.45
CA SER A 6 -0.45 11.45 2.21
C SER A 6 0.45 10.23 1.95
N LEU A 7 0.87 9.50 2.98
CA LEU A 7 1.72 8.32 2.84
C LEU A 7 0.97 7.08 2.38
N PHE A 8 -0.37 7.06 2.42
CA PHE A 8 -1.16 5.89 2.02
C PHE A 8 -0.95 5.60 0.54
N ALA A 9 -1.10 6.64 -0.30
CA ALA A 9 -0.87 6.55 -1.73
C ALA A 9 0.61 6.29 -2.08
N VAL A 10 1.55 6.81 -1.29
CA VAL A 10 2.98 6.59 -1.51
C VAL A 10 3.32 5.12 -1.29
N TYR A 11 2.96 4.57 -0.14
CA TYR A 11 3.21 3.15 0.15
C TYR A 11 2.40 2.23 -0.77
N GLY A 12 1.14 2.57 -1.08
CA GLY A 12 0.32 1.80 -2.02
C GLY A 12 0.98 1.65 -3.40
N ARG A 13 1.47 2.75 -3.99
CA ARG A 13 2.21 2.70 -5.25
C ARG A 13 3.50 1.88 -5.14
N LEU A 14 4.24 2.02 -4.04
CA LEU A 14 5.47 1.27 -3.82
C LEU A 14 5.23 -0.24 -3.67
N VAL A 15 4.10 -0.65 -3.09
CA VAL A 15 3.65 -2.04 -3.04
C VAL A 15 3.28 -2.54 -4.44
N MET A 16 2.49 -1.78 -5.20
CA MET A 16 2.12 -2.14 -6.58
C MET A 16 3.34 -2.24 -7.51
N LEU A 17 4.39 -1.45 -7.28
CA LEU A 17 5.66 -1.53 -8.00
C LEU A 17 6.56 -2.69 -7.52
N GLY A 18 6.16 -3.46 -6.50
CA GLY A 18 6.94 -4.57 -5.94
C GLY A 18 8.18 -4.15 -5.15
N ILE A 19 8.28 -2.88 -4.76
CA ILE A 19 9.42 -2.35 -3.97
C ILE A 19 9.18 -2.55 -2.47
N TYR A 20 7.93 -2.34 -2.06
CA TYR A 20 7.45 -2.57 -0.69
C TYR A 20 6.52 -3.77 -0.63
N THR A 21 6.31 -4.31 0.57
CA THR A 21 5.37 -5.39 0.85
C THR A 21 4.62 -5.14 2.15
N VAL A 22 3.41 -5.67 2.21
CA VAL A 22 2.58 -5.78 3.43
C VAL A 22 2.61 -7.20 4.00
N ASP A 23 3.22 -8.15 3.28
CA ASP A 23 3.42 -9.52 3.73
C ASP A 23 4.58 -9.56 4.74
N PRO A 24 4.33 -9.91 6.01
CA PRO A 24 5.35 -9.95 7.05
C PRO A 24 6.42 -11.03 6.79
N ASP A 25 6.12 -12.05 5.97
CA ASP A 25 7.04 -13.15 5.67
C ASP A 25 7.96 -12.84 4.48
N ASP A 26 7.61 -11.87 3.65
CA ASP A 26 8.47 -11.42 2.54
C ASP A 26 9.67 -10.62 3.07
N LYS A 27 10.83 -11.28 3.12
CA LYS A 27 12.12 -10.68 3.53
C LYS A 27 12.91 -10.07 2.38
N LEU A 28 12.43 -10.18 1.14
CA LEU A 28 13.10 -9.67 -0.05
C LEU A 28 12.76 -8.20 -0.32
N LYS A 29 11.59 -7.75 0.11
CA LYS A 29 11.10 -6.38 -0.10
C LYS A 29 11.10 -5.56 1.19
N LYS A 30 11.03 -4.23 1.04
CA LYS A 30 10.91 -3.32 2.19
C LYS A 30 9.52 -3.45 2.81
N GLN A 31 9.44 -3.49 4.13
CA GLN A 31 8.17 -3.59 4.84
C GLN A 31 7.48 -2.23 4.91
N VAL A 32 6.17 -2.20 4.63
CA VAL A 32 5.32 -1.05 4.99
C VAL A 32 5.29 -0.97 6.52
N PRO A 33 5.48 0.21 7.13
CA PRO A 33 5.41 0.30 8.59
C PRO A 33 4.03 -0.15 9.08
N GLU A 34 3.99 -0.99 10.10
CA GLU A 34 2.78 -1.67 10.60
C GLU A 34 1.55 -0.75 10.76
N PRO A 35 1.66 0.48 11.32
CA PRO A 35 0.50 1.36 11.46
C PRO A 35 -0.12 1.81 10.13
N TYR A 36 0.60 1.70 9.02
CA TYR A 36 0.14 2.10 7.68
C TYR A 36 -0.50 0.96 6.90
N VAL A 37 -0.23 -0.31 7.26
CA VAL A 37 -0.71 -1.50 6.53
C VAL A 37 -2.22 -1.47 6.25
N PRO A 38 -3.13 -1.27 7.22
CA PRO A 38 -4.57 -1.28 6.93
C PRO A 38 -4.98 -0.16 5.95
N TYR A 39 -4.39 1.03 6.07
CA TYR A 39 -4.71 2.16 5.21
C TYR A 39 -4.15 2.00 3.79
N VAL A 40 -3.00 1.34 3.66
CA VAL A 40 -2.40 1.03 2.36
C VAL A 40 -3.23 -0.03 1.63
N LEU A 41 -3.68 -1.07 2.33
CA LEU A 41 -4.58 -2.08 1.77
C LEU A 41 -5.90 -1.46 1.30
N GLU A 42 -6.53 -0.62 2.11
CA GLU A 42 -7.75 0.10 1.75
C GLU A 42 -7.52 1.00 0.53
N TRP A 43 -6.39 1.71 0.46
CA TRP A 43 -6.07 2.56 -0.69
C TRP A 43 -5.88 1.75 -1.98
N ILE A 44 -5.20 0.61 -1.92
CA ILE A 44 -4.96 -0.27 -3.08
C ILE A 44 -6.29 -0.81 -3.61
N ALA A 45 -7.16 -1.33 -2.74
CA ALA A 45 -8.48 -1.83 -3.15
C ALA A 45 -9.31 -0.76 -3.89
N ASN A 46 -9.38 0.44 -3.31
CA ASN A 46 -10.06 1.58 -3.94
C ASN A 46 -9.40 2.06 -5.25
N TYR A 47 -8.08 1.87 -5.38
CA TYR A 47 -7.36 2.25 -6.59
C TYR A 47 -7.67 1.28 -7.73
N GLU A 48 -7.70 -0.03 -7.47
CA GLU A 48 -8.00 -1.06 -8.45
C GLU A 48 -9.46 -0.99 -8.94
N GLU A 49 -10.43 -0.82 -8.04
CA GLU A 49 -11.85 -0.64 -8.41
C GLU A 49 -12.05 0.51 -9.40
N LYS A 50 -11.45 1.68 -9.12
CA LYS A 50 -11.54 2.86 -9.99
C LYS A 50 -10.87 2.69 -11.35
N HIS A 51 -9.90 1.79 -11.47
CA HIS A 51 -9.24 1.50 -12.74
C HIS A 51 -9.98 0.41 -13.53
N GLN A 52 -10.65 -0.52 -12.85
CA GLN A 52 -11.52 -1.52 -13.48
C GLN A 52 -12.81 -0.90 -14.03
N GLU A 53 -13.40 0.10 -13.38
CA GLU A 53 -14.58 0.81 -13.89
C GLU A 53 -14.31 1.66 -15.15
N LYS A 54 -13.04 1.88 -15.48
CA LYS A 54 -12.61 2.74 -16.61
C LYS A 54 -12.02 1.97 -17.79
N ALA A 55 -11.91 0.65 -17.70
CA ALA A 55 -11.37 -0.24 -18.72
C ALA A 55 -12.49 -0.98 -19.45
#